data_AF-A0A6C0HL20-F1
#
_entry.id   AF-A0A6C0HL20-F1
#
_cell.length_a   1.000
_cell.length_b   1.000
_cell.length_c   1.000
_cell.angle_alpha   90.00
_cell.angle_beta   90.00
_cell.angle_gamma   90.00
#
_symmetry.space_group_name_H-M   'P 1'
#
loop_
_entity.id
_entity.type
_entity.pdbx_description
1 polymer ?
#
loop_
_entity_poly.entity_id
_entity_poly.type
_entity_poly.pdbx_seq_one_letter_code
_entity_poly.pdbx_strand_id
1 'polypeptide(L)'
;MSVYYISLGCDCSVAYNMKQLGLANESLPFDWIRCKIENIIHILKDDFADFVNLDLIDVKPQNVNNFKSEVNGEVNGEVNSDASVTTSHYKLVHKKYKYIMPHEFVGDFIDYDIWHDKYLRRIERFRTILKNSNIQKIFVHLDTIPDNSVKISMPSTSINFELEKVIRIYSSGDVKFIKIIDLEVKENFTWQRDYLDWSKLL
;
A
#
# COMPACT_ATOMS: atom_id res chain seq x y z
N MET A 1 -20.77 14.37 -7.94
CA MET A 1 -19.41 14.41 -7.38
C MET A 1 -18.92 12.97 -7.36
N SER A 2 -17.84 12.62 -8.06
CA SER A 2 -17.32 11.24 -8.06
C SER A 2 -16.50 10.98 -6.79
N VAL A 3 -16.47 9.75 -6.32
CA VAL A 3 -15.69 9.33 -5.15
C VAL A 3 -14.49 8.49 -5.59
N TYR A 4 -13.33 8.67 -4.97
CA TYR A 4 -12.09 7.97 -5.30
C TYR A 4 -11.42 7.43 -4.05
N TYR A 5 -11.32 6.11 -3.92
CA TYR A 5 -10.63 5.50 -2.79
C TYR A 5 -9.13 5.39 -3.10
N ILE A 6 -8.26 5.76 -2.17
CA ILE A 6 -6.81 5.88 -2.37
C ILE A 6 -6.07 5.17 -1.24
N SER A 7 -5.36 4.08 -1.51
CA SER A 7 -4.49 3.47 -0.50
C SER A 7 -3.37 4.44 -0.09
N LEU A 8 -3.06 4.50 1.20
CA LEU A 8 -1.86 5.12 1.76
C LEU A 8 -0.82 4.06 2.19
N GLY A 9 -0.88 2.86 1.60
CA GLY A 9 0.06 1.78 1.87
C GLY A 9 -0.12 1.17 3.27
N CYS A 10 1.00 0.98 3.99
CA CYS A 10 1.15 0.18 5.23
C CYS A 10 0.95 -1.32 5.04
N ASP A 11 -0.20 -1.71 4.50
CA ASP A 11 -0.56 -3.10 4.29
C ASP A 11 -1.10 -3.32 2.87
N CYS A 12 -0.60 -4.37 2.21
CA CYS A 12 -1.04 -4.75 0.88
C CYS A 12 -2.53 -5.16 0.86
N SER A 13 -3.09 -5.58 2.00
CA SER A 13 -4.50 -5.91 2.19
C SER A 13 -5.44 -4.76 1.82
N VAL A 14 -5.02 -3.51 2.02
CA VAL A 14 -5.87 -2.33 1.74
C VAL A 14 -6.17 -2.25 0.24
N ALA A 15 -5.12 -2.27 -0.59
CA ALA A 15 -5.25 -2.23 -2.04
C ALA A 15 -5.99 -3.48 -2.57
N TYR A 16 -5.72 -4.65 -1.98
CA TYR A 16 -6.42 -5.88 -2.32
C TYR A 16 -7.93 -5.76 -2.08
N ASN A 17 -8.35 -5.38 -0.87
CA ASN A 17 -9.78 -5.35 -0.52
C ASN A 17 -10.52 -4.20 -1.19
N MET A 18 -9.89 -3.03 -1.39
CA MET A 18 -10.46 -1.97 -2.23
C MET A 18 -10.74 -2.46 -3.65
N LYS A 19 -9.86 -3.29 -4.22
CA LYS A 19 -10.10 -3.92 -5.52
C LYS A 19 -11.26 -4.91 -5.48
N GLN A 20 -11.34 -5.77 -4.45
CA GLN A 20 -12.45 -6.73 -4.30
C GLN A 20 -13.82 -6.04 -4.17
N LEU A 21 -13.87 -4.88 -3.51
CA LEU A 21 -15.09 -4.09 -3.34
C LEU A 21 -15.44 -3.21 -4.56
N GLY A 22 -14.64 -3.24 -5.63
CA GLY A 22 -14.84 -2.38 -6.80
C GLY A 22 -14.55 -0.89 -6.53
N LEU A 23 -13.83 -0.58 -5.46
CA LEU A 23 -13.47 0.79 -5.05
C LEU A 23 -12.17 1.29 -5.68
N ALA A 24 -11.31 0.37 -6.15
CA ALA A 24 -10.07 0.71 -6.83
C ALA A 24 -10.30 0.95 -8.33
N ASN A 25 -10.33 2.22 -8.74
CA ASN A 25 -10.47 2.61 -10.15
C ASN A 25 -9.21 2.34 -10.98
N GLU A 26 -8.04 2.56 -10.39
CA GLU A 26 -6.74 2.34 -11.02
C GLU A 26 -5.66 2.11 -9.96
N SER A 27 -4.49 1.62 -10.37
CA SER A 27 -3.36 1.51 -9.44
C SER A 27 -2.69 2.86 -9.21
N LEU A 28 -2.44 3.15 -7.94
CA LEU A 28 -1.83 4.36 -7.38
C LEU A 28 -0.47 4.04 -6.73
N PRO A 29 0.37 5.04 -6.40
CA PRO A 29 1.78 4.79 -6.09
C PRO A 29 1.97 4.01 -4.79
N PHE A 30 1.04 4.10 -3.83
CA PHE A 30 1.13 3.38 -2.55
C PHE A 30 0.38 2.05 -2.55
N ASP A 31 -0.27 1.67 -3.66
CA ASP A 31 -0.88 0.36 -3.77
C ASP A 31 0.20 -0.72 -3.72
N TRP A 32 -0.07 -1.75 -2.93
CA TRP A 32 0.85 -2.88 -2.72
C TRP A 32 2.16 -2.51 -2.02
N ILE A 33 2.29 -1.31 -1.47
CA ILE A 33 3.46 -0.89 -0.70
C ILE A 33 3.22 -1.05 0.79
N ARG A 34 4.20 -1.64 1.49
CA ARG A 34 4.27 -1.60 2.96
C ARG A 34 5.14 -0.44 3.38
N CYS A 35 4.55 0.52 4.10
CA CYS A 35 5.24 1.74 4.52
C CYS A 35 4.57 2.31 5.76
N LYS A 36 5.36 2.79 6.71
CA LYS A 36 4.80 3.52 7.85
C LYS A 36 4.22 4.86 7.39
N ILE A 37 3.18 5.33 8.06
CA ILE A 37 2.51 6.58 7.70
C ILE A 37 3.47 7.78 7.74
N GLU A 38 4.44 7.84 8.65
CA GLU A 38 5.42 8.94 8.71
C GLU A 38 6.30 9.00 7.46
N ASN A 39 6.57 7.85 6.86
CA ASN A 39 7.35 7.75 5.64
C ASN A 39 6.51 8.12 4.40
N ILE A 40 5.23 7.73 4.37
CA ILE A 40 4.29 8.21 3.34
C ILE A 40 4.22 9.73 3.35
N ILE A 41 4.19 10.31 4.54
CA ILE A 41 4.22 11.74 4.72
C ILE A 41 5.51 12.33 4.18
N HIS A 42 6.66 11.75 4.49
CA HIS A 42 7.93 12.20 3.93
C HIS A 42 7.92 12.19 2.41
N ILE A 43 7.43 11.10 1.78
CA ILE A 43 7.29 10.98 0.32
C ILE A 43 6.39 12.09 -0.26
N LEU A 44 5.29 12.42 0.44
CA LEU A 44 4.36 13.45 -0.01
C LEU A 44 4.96 14.86 0.17
N LYS A 45 5.71 15.09 1.26
CA LYS A 45 6.39 16.36 1.55
C LYS A 45 7.42 16.74 0.49
N ASP A 46 8.16 15.77 -0.01
CA ASP A 46 9.19 15.97 -1.03
C ASP A 46 8.71 15.63 -2.45
N ASP A 47 7.39 15.55 -2.64
CA ASP A 47 6.73 15.31 -3.93
C ASP A 47 7.36 14.14 -4.71
N PHE A 48 7.56 13.01 -4.02
CA PHE A 48 8.09 11.78 -4.59
C PHE A 48 9.52 11.90 -5.18
N ALA A 49 10.30 12.93 -4.80
CA ALA A 49 11.58 13.26 -5.43
C ALA A 49 12.53 12.07 -5.62
N ASP A 50 12.62 11.20 -4.61
CA ASP A 50 13.49 10.02 -4.65
C ASP A 50 12.73 8.71 -4.85
N PHE A 51 11.41 8.74 -5.05
CA PHE A 51 10.57 7.55 -4.92
C PHE A 51 10.95 6.43 -5.90
N VAL A 52 11.40 6.77 -7.09
CA VAL A 52 11.85 5.79 -8.10
C VAL A 52 13.39 5.78 -8.29
N ASN A 53 14.14 6.35 -7.34
CA ASN A 53 15.59 6.44 -7.44
C ASN A 53 16.26 5.08 -7.17
N LEU A 54 16.83 4.48 -8.23
CA LEU A 54 17.44 3.15 -8.18
C LEU A 54 18.61 3.05 -7.20
N ASP A 55 19.38 4.11 -7.02
CA ASP A 55 20.49 4.13 -6.05
C ASP A 55 19.98 3.99 -4.61
N LEU A 56 18.69 4.24 -4.38
CA LEU A 56 18.01 4.11 -3.10
C LEU A 56 17.19 2.82 -2.99
N ILE A 57 17.21 1.92 -3.97
CA ILE A 57 16.49 0.64 -3.92
C ILE A 57 17.46 -0.50 -3.62
N ASP A 58 17.13 -1.29 -2.59
CA ASP A 58 17.77 -2.59 -2.34
C ASP A 58 16.82 -3.73 -2.76
N VAL A 59 17.36 -4.73 -3.46
CA VAL A 59 16.66 -6.00 -3.72
C VAL A 59 17.00 -6.98 -2.60
N LYS A 60 16.00 -7.53 -1.91
CA LYS A 60 16.20 -8.45 -0.78
C LYS A 60 15.38 -9.73 -0.96
N PRO A 61 15.90 -10.90 -0.58
CA PRO A 61 15.12 -12.13 -0.58
C PRO A 61 13.95 -12.01 0.41
N GLN A 62 12.85 -12.68 0.07
CA GLN A 62 11.65 -12.78 0.87
C GLN A 62 11.56 -14.21 1.43
N ASN A 63 11.40 -14.33 2.75
CA ASN A 63 11.26 -15.63 3.39
C ASN A 63 9.94 -16.29 2.93
N VAL A 64 10.08 -17.39 2.18
CA VAL A 64 8.99 -18.18 1.60
C VAL A 64 8.07 -18.81 2.65
N ASN A 65 8.53 -18.94 3.90
CA ASN A 65 7.70 -19.47 4.99
C ASN A 65 6.49 -18.58 5.33
N ASN A 66 6.50 -17.29 4.93
CA ASN A 66 5.34 -16.40 5.07
C ASN A 66 4.41 -16.42 3.85
N PHE A 67 4.77 -17.14 2.78
CA PHE A 67 4.01 -17.25 1.52
C PHE A 67 3.35 -18.62 1.34
N LYS A 68 3.59 -19.60 2.21
CA LYS A 68 2.95 -20.93 2.13
C LYS A 68 1.42 -20.90 2.26
N SER A 69 0.80 -19.76 2.59
CA SER A 69 -0.65 -19.58 2.52
C SER A 69 -1.16 -19.22 1.11
N GLU A 70 -0.27 -19.02 0.13
CA GLU A 70 -0.65 -18.56 -1.22
C GLU A 70 -0.93 -19.70 -2.22
N VAL A 71 -0.72 -20.96 -1.82
CA VAL A 71 -1.00 -22.14 -2.67
C VAL A 71 -1.79 -23.17 -1.90
N ASN A 72 -2.94 -22.77 -1.34
CA ASN A 72 -3.99 -23.73 -0.97
C ASN A 72 -5.20 -23.52 -1.89
N GLY A 73 -4.97 -23.57 -3.20
CA GLY A 73 -5.90 -24.23 -4.09
C GLY A 73 -5.57 -25.72 -4.01
N GLU A 74 -6.55 -26.54 -3.63
CA GLU A 74 -6.42 -27.99 -3.43
C GLU A 74 -5.62 -28.66 -4.55
N VAL A 75 -4.46 -29.23 -4.21
CA VAL A 75 -3.86 -30.31 -4.97
C VAL A 75 -3.50 -31.41 -3.98
N ASN A 76 -4.40 -32.37 -3.82
CA ASN A 76 -4.08 -33.68 -3.26
C ASN A 76 -3.10 -34.36 -4.23
N GLY A 77 -1.80 -34.29 -3.96
CA GLY A 77 -0.77 -34.96 -4.73
C GLY A 77 0.47 -35.16 -3.87
N GLU A 78 0.89 -36.41 -3.76
CA GLU A 78 2.08 -36.84 -3.02
C GLU A 78 3.33 -36.04 -3.43
N VAL A 79 4.07 -35.57 -2.42
CA VAL A 79 5.31 -34.81 -2.62
C VAL A 79 6.40 -35.77 -3.09
N ASN A 80 6.61 -35.84 -4.40
CA ASN A 80 7.84 -36.38 -4.96
C ASN A 80 8.97 -35.36 -4.78
N SER A 81 10.07 -35.84 -4.20
CA SER A 81 11.24 -35.09 -3.75
C SER A 81 12.25 -34.82 -4.87
N ASP A 82 11.78 -34.38 -6.05
CA ASP A 82 12.66 -34.01 -7.15
C ASP A 82 12.31 -32.64 -7.74
N ALA A 83 13.30 -31.74 -7.69
CA ALA A 83 13.33 -30.39 -8.26
C ALA A 83 12.23 -29.42 -7.76
N SER A 84 12.32 -28.99 -6.49
CA SER A 84 11.71 -27.71 -6.11
C SER A 84 12.45 -26.59 -6.85
N VAL A 85 11.91 -26.10 -7.95
CA VAL A 85 12.24 -24.78 -8.47
C VAL A 85 11.80 -23.79 -7.40
N THR A 86 12.69 -23.49 -6.46
CA THR A 86 12.50 -22.44 -5.48
C THR A 86 12.55 -21.13 -6.26
N THR A 87 11.42 -20.64 -6.74
CA THR A 87 11.30 -19.25 -7.18
C THR A 87 11.66 -18.40 -5.97
N SER A 88 12.86 -17.84 -5.99
CA SER A 88 13.31 -16.94 -4.94
C SER A 88 12.42 -15.71 -5.05
N HIS A 89 11.51 -15.52 -4.10
CA HIS A 89 10.70 -14.32 -4.05
C HIS A 89 11.60 -13.20 -3.52
N TYR A 90 11.64 -12.06 -4.20
CA TYR A 90 12.38 -10.89 -3.72
C TYR A 90 11.42 -9.73 -3.50
N LYS A 91 11.86 -8.80 -2.67
CA LYS A 91 11.17 -7.54 -2.39
C LYS A 91 12.11 -6.38 -2.64
N LEU A 92 11.56 -5.26 -3.10
CA LEU A 92 12.28 -3.99 -3.16
C LEU A 92 12.14 -3.27 -1.82
N VAL A 93 13.23 -2.70 -1.34
CA VAL A 93 13.27 -1.93 -0.10
C VAL A 93 13.91 -0.57 -0.37
N HIS A 94 13.18 0.51 -0.14
CA HIS A 94 13.69 1.85 -0.35
C HIS A 94 14.51 2.34 0.85
N LYS A 95 15.77 2.72 0.65
CA LYS A 95 16.71 3.11 1.71
C LYS A 95 16.34 4.42 2.40
N LYS A 96 15.86 5.44 1.66
CA LYS A 96 15.41 6.73 2.25
C LYS A 96 14.06 6.60 2.94
N TYR A 97 13.00 6.33 2.18
CA TYR A 97 11.63 6.27 2.67
C TYR A 97 11.23 4.98 3.40
N LYS A 98 12.10 3.97 3.44
CA LYS A 98 11.86 2.69 4.15
C LYS A 98 10.55 1.99 3.77
N TYR A 99 10.05 2.20 2.56
CA TYR A 99 8.92 1.43 2.05
C TYR A 99 9.41 0.10 1.46
N ILE A 100 8.51 -0.88 1.40
CA ILE A 100 8.76 -2.21 0.86
C ILE A 100 7.72 -2.50 -0.23
N MET A 101 8.18 -2.99 -1.39
CA MET A 101 7.32 -3.51 -2.47
C MET A 101 7.49 -5.03 -2.54
N PRO A 102 6.65 -5.81 -1.83
CA PRO A 102 6.78 -7.27 -1.74
C PRO A 102 6.28 -8.03 -2.97
N HIS A 103 5.52 -7.38 -3.86
CA HIS A 103 4.87 -8.03 -5.01
C HIS A 103 5.38 -7.52 -6.36
N GLU A 104 6.52 -6.83 -6.36
CA GLU A 104 7.09 -6.28 -7.59
C GLU A 104 7.98 -7.29 -8.32
N PHE A 105 8.39 -8.38 -7.65
CA PHE A 105 9.28 -9.39 -8.19
C PHE A 105 8.65 -10.78 -8.20
N VAL A 106 8.59 -11.38 -9.40
CA VAL A 106 8.33 -12.81 -9.59
C VAL A 106 9.32 -13.30 -10.66
N GLY A 107 10.34 -14.06 -10.28
CA GLY A 107 11.40 -14.54 -11.19
C GLY A 107 12.79 -14.08 -10.78
N ASP A 108 13.71 -13.92 -11.74
CA ASP A 108 15.12 -13.55 -11.50
C ASP A 108 15.50 -12.16 -12.07
N PHE A 109 14.57 -11.43 -12.70
CA PHE A 109 14.87 -10.19 -13.42
C PHE A 109 13.87 -9.05 -13.15
N ILE A 110 14.39 -7.85 -12.86
CA ILE A 110 13.63 -6.58 -12.91
C ILE A 110 14.08 -5.85 -14.16
N ASP A 111 13.11 -5.55 -14.99
CA ASP A 111 13.25 -4.47 -15.96
C ASP A 111 13.02 -3.14 -15.23
N TYR A 112 14.13 -2.47 -14.90
CA TYR A 112 14.09 -1.24 -14.12
C TYR A 112 13.41 -0.10 -14.85
N ASP A 113 13.49 -0.06 -16.18
CA ASP A 113 12.85 0.97 -16.99
C ASP A 113 11.33 0.78 -16.96
N ILE A 114 10.86 -0.45 -17.13
CA ILE A 114 9.42 -0.78 -17.00
C ILE A 114 8.91 -0.45 -15.60
N TRP A 115 9.67 -0.81 -14.56
CA TRP A 115 9.31 -0.52 -13.17
C TRP A 115 9.24 0.99 -12.91
N HIS A 116 10.26 1.73 -13.33
CA HIS A 116 10.37 3.17 -13.16
C HIS A 116 9.20 3.88 -13.84
N ASP A 117 8.95 3.57 -15.11
CA ASP A 117 7.86 4.17 -15.88
C ASP A 117 6.49 3.81 -15.32
N LYS A 118 6.32 2.59 -14.83
CA LYS A 118 5.10 2.16 -14.14
C LYS A 118 4.81 3.06 -12.94
N TYR A 119 5.80 3.32 -12.08
CA TYR A 119 5.57 4.14 -10.89
C TYR A 119 5.46 5.64 -11.21
N LEU A 120 6.18 6.16 -12.20
CA LEU A 120 5.95 7.53 -12.66
C LEU A 120 4.51 7.75 -13.13
N ARG A 121 3.95 6.83 -13.92
CA ARG A 121 2.53 6.93 -14.33
C ARG A 121 1.57 6.92 -13.14
N ARG A 122 1.85 6.09 -12.12
CA ARG A 122 1.04 6.03 -10.90
C ARG A 122 1.10 7.34 -10.10
N ILE A 123 2.29 7.92 -9.98
CA ILE A 123 2.49 9.22 -9.32
C ILE A 123 1.73 10.33 -10.06
N GLU A 124 1.80 10.36 -11.40
CA GLU A 124 1.06 11.36 -12.19
C GLU A 124 -0.47 11.21 -12.07
N ARG A 125 -0.99 9.99 -12.05
CA ARG A 125 -2.41 9.72 -11.79
C ARG A 125 -2.80 10.24 -10.41
N PHE A 126 -2.01 9.92 -9.39
CA PHE A 126 -2.23 10.39 -8.04
C PHE A 126 -2.27 11.93 -7.98
N ARG A 127 -1.28 12.61 -8.57
CA ARG A 127 -1.26 14.08 -8.68
C ARG A 127 -2.51 14.63 -9.37
N THR A 128 -2.93 14.00 -10.47
CA THR A 128 -4.13 14.40 -11.23
C THR A 128 -5.40 14.28 -10.40
N ILE A 129 -5.56 13.16 -9.68
CA ILE A 129 -6.69 12.95 -8.78
C ILE A 129 -6.69 14.01 -7.69
N LEU A 130 -5.55 14.25 -7.02
CA LEU A 130 -5.46 15.22 -5.94
C LEU A 130 -5.83 16.64 -6.35
N LYS A 131 -5.43 17.07 -7.56
CA LYS A 131 -5.72 18.41 -8.09
C LYS A 131 -7.19 18.61 -8.50
N ASN A 132 -7.94 17.54 -8.73
CA ASN A 132 -9.30 17.64 -9.26
C ASN A 132 -10.33 17.93 -8.15
N SER A 133 -10.77 19.17 -7.99
CA SER A 133 -11.74 19.58 -6.96
C SER A 133 -13.13 18.93 -7.05
N ASN A 134 -13.49 18.33 -8.21
CA ASN A 134 -14.79 17.67 -8.42
C ASN A 134 -14.82 16.21 -7.95
N ILE A 135 -13.66 15.69 -7.50
CA ILE A 135 -13.53 14.35 -6.95
C ILE A 135 -13.51 14.43 -5.42
N GLN A 136 -14.40 13.69 -4.77
CA GLN A 136 -14.27 13.33 -3.38
C GLN A 136 -13.22 12.22 -3.26
N LYS A 137 -12.02 12.50 -2.77
CA LYS A 137 -11.07 11.44 -2.45
C LYS A 137 -11.41 10.80 -1.11
N ILE A 138 -10.93 9.58 -0.93
CA ILE A 138 -11.10 8.76 0.24
C ILE A 138 -9.79 7.97 0.42
N PHE A 139 -8.80 8.54 1.09
CA PHE A 139 -7.63 7.78 1.50
C PHE A 139 -7.96 6.49 2.33
N VAL A 140 -7.13 5.47 2.37
CA VAL A 140 -7.37 4.32 3.25
C VAL A 140 -6.02 3.89 3.79
N HIS A 141 -5.95 3.76 5.10
CA HIS A 141 -4.74 3.35 5.80
C HIS A 141 -5.13 2.38 6.90
N LEU A 142 -4.51 1.21 6.88
CA LEU A 142 -4.63 0.22 7.94
C LEU A 142 -3.39 0.33 8.83
N ASP A 143 -3.60 0.59 10.12
CA ASP A 143 -2.53 0.60 11.11
C ASP A 143 -2.97 -0.20 12.32
N THR A 144 -1.99 -0.71 13.06
CA THR A 144 -2.21 -1.27 14.39
C THR A 144 -2.04 -0.15 15.39
N ILE A 145 -3.13 0.33 15.98
CA ILE A 145 -3.05 1.38 17.01
C ILE A 145 -2.56 0.73 18.32
N PRO A 146 -1.39 1.09 18.87
CA PRO A 146 -1.12 0.89 20.29
C PRO A 146 -1.94 1.91 21.07
N ASP A 147 -2.41 1.57 22.28
CA ASP A 147 -3.28 2.37 23.15
C ASP A 147 -2.91 3.87 23.32
N ASN A 148 -1.69 4.30 22.97
CA ASN A 148 -1.20 5.68 23.11
C ASN A 148 -0.70 6.30 21.79
N SER A 149 -1.58 6.38 20.80
CA SER A 149 -1.81 7.50 19.86
C SER A 149 -0.60 8.38 19.38
N VAL A 150 -0.14 8.18 18.13
CA VAL A 150 0.85 9.03 17.39
C VAL A 150 0.19 10.19 16.62
N LYS A 151 0.41 11.46 17.00
CA LYS A 151 -0.10 12.64 16.25
C LYS A 151 0.82 12.90 15.08
N ILE A 152 0.25 13.12 13.91
CA ILE A 152 1.01 13.17 12.67
C ILE A 152 0.54 14.39 11.89
N SER A 153 1.37 15.42 11.76
CA SER A 153 1.08 16.60 10.92
C SER A 153 1.88 16.59 9.60
N MET A 154 1.18 16.94 8.52
CA MET A 154 1.76 17.25 7.21
C MET A 154 2.22 18.73 7.21
N PRO A 155 3.31 19.12 6.54
CA PRO A 155 3.79 20.49 6.50
C PRO A 155 3.09 21.29 5.39
N SER A 156 3.00 22.60 5.63
CA SER A 156 2.10 23.52 4.95
C SER A 156 2.64 24.17 3.67
N THR A 157 3.82 23.79 3.16
CA THR A 157 4.50 24.59 2.11
C THR A 157 4.54 23.99 0.71
N SER A 158 3.88 22.85 0.46
CA SER A 158 3.65 22.32 -0.89
C SER A 158 2.32 21.56 -0.93
N ILE A 159 1.24 22.26 -1.34
CA ILE A 159 -0.17 21.80 -1.36
C ILE A 159 -0.79 21.67 0.05
N ASN A 160 -1.82 22.47 0.34
CA ASN A 160 -2.50 22.53 1.64
C ASN A 160 -3.19 21.20 2.01
N PHE A 161 -2.71 20.52 3.07
CA PHE A 161 -3.44 19.46 3.79
C PHE A 161 -3.08 19.48 5.29
N GLU A 162 -4.05 19.21 6.17
CA GLU A 162 -3.84 19.01 7.61
C GLU A 162 -4.23 17.57 8.00
N LEU A 163 -3.43 16.90 8.82
CA LEU A 163 -3.54 15.46 9.17
C LEU A 163 -3.39 15.31 10.70
N GLU A 164 -4.09 14.35 11.34
CA GLU A 164 -3.93 13.98 12.76
C GLU A 164 -4.70 12.70 13.21
N LYS A 165 -4.26 11.45 12.87
CA LYS A 165 -4.63 10.06 13.38
C LYS A 165 -5.70 9.12 12.73
N VAL A 166 -5.19 8.17 11.93
CA VAL A 166 -5.65 6.83 11.42
C VAL A 166 -7.03 6.29 11.89
N ILE A 167 -7.95 5.70 11.11
CA ILE A 167 -8.07 5.14 9.75
C ILE A 167 -8.60 6.19 8.79
N ARG A 168 -7.95 6.44 7.65
CA ARG A 168 -8.15 7.74 7.01
C ARG A 168 -8.43 7.73 5.53
N ILE A 169 -9.71 7.97 5.26
CA ILE A 169 -10.49 8.43 4.11
C ILE A 169 -10.40 9.96 3.95
N TYR A 170 -9.59 10.50 3.00
CA TYR A 170 -9.74 11.89 2.53
C TYR A 170 -9.75 12.18 1.04
N SER A 171 -10.48 13.27 0.79
CA SER A 171 -10.64 14.17 -0.34
C SER A 171 -9.96 15.48 -0.02
N SER A 172 -9.44 16.18 -1.04
CA SER A 172 -8.85 17.52 -0.94
C SER A 172 -9.81 18.59 -0.40
N GLY A 173 -9.33 19.40 0.54
CA GLY A 173 -10.03 20.49 1.26
C GLY A 173 -9.86 20.34 2.77
N ASP A 174 -10.15 21.39 3.57
CA ASP A 174 -10.23 21.32 5.04
C ASP A 174 -10.80 19.96 5.46
N VAL A 175 -10.10 19.22 6.32
CA VAL A 175 -10.51 17.86 6.68
C VAL A 175 -11.91 17.90 7.28
N LYS A 176 -12.89 17.52 6.48
CA LYS A 176 -14.30 17.63 6.86
C LYS A 176 -14.69 16.61 7.93
N PHE A 177 -14.05 15.44 7.93
CA PHE A 177 -14.44 14.32 8.80
C PHE A 177 -13.35 13.23 8.87
N ILE A 178 -13.29 12.51 9.99
CA ILE A 178 -12.45 11.33 10.20
C ILE A 178 -13.35 10.19 10.72
N LYS A 179 -13.30 9.02 10.06
CA LYS A 179 -13.99 7.80 10.49
C LYS A 179 -12.96 6.77 10.94
N ILE A 180 -12.88 6.52 12.24
CA ILE A 180 -12.10 5.39 12.78
C ILE A 180 -13.02 4.18 12.79
N ILE A 181 -12.55 3.07 12.21
CA ILE A 181 -13.25 1.80 12.19
C ILE A 181 -12.44 0.81 13.00
N ASP A 182 -12.80 0.58 14.26
CA ASP A 182 -12.15 -0.45 15.04
C ASP A 182 -12.51 -1.82 14.48
N LEU A 183 -11.47 -2.60 14.23
CA LEU A 183 -11.59 -3.94 13.69
C LEU A 183 -10.97 -4.93 14.68
N GLU A 184 -11.77 -5.88 15.12
CA GLU A 184 -11.33 -6.94 16.00
C GLU A 184 -10.44 -7.93 15.23
N VAL A 185 -9.26 -8.21 15.76
CA VAL A 185 -8.33 -9.18 15.17
C VAL A 185 -8.66 -10.57 15.70
N LYS A 186 -9.07 -11.47 14.80
CA LYS A 186 -9.26 -12.90 15.12
C LYS A 186 -7.95 -13.66 14.90
N GLU A 187 -7.79 -14.80 15.58
CA GLU A 187 -6.56 -15.61 15.63
C GLU A 187 -6.07 -16.15 14.27
N ASN A 188 -6.85 -16.03 13.19
CA ASN A 188 -6.50 -16.51 11.85
C ASN A 188 -5.92 -15.39 10.98
N PHE A 189 -4.62 -15.15 11.09
CA PHE A 189 -3.92 -14.17 10.26
C PHE A 189 -3.77 -14.66 8.81
N THR A 190 -4.41 -13.95 7.87
CA THR A 190 -4.09 -13.97 6.43
C THR A 190 -3.57 -12.60 6.02
N TRP A 191 -2.70 -12.52 5.01
CA TRP A 191 -2.21 -11.22 4.55
C TRP A 191 -3.31 -10.40 3.87
N GLN A 192 -4.32 -11.07 3.27
CA GLN A 192 -5.49 -10.40 2.70
C GLN A 192 -6.38 -9.80 3.79
N ARG A 193 -6.28 -10.28 5.04
CA ARG A 193 -7.09 -9.87 6.18
C ARG A 193 -8.59 -9.94 5.87
N ASP A 194 -8.99 -11.05 5.26
CA ASP A 194 -10.37 -11.43 4.96
C ASP A 194 -11.26 -11.52 6.20
N TYR A 195 -10.67 -11.74 7.37
CA TYR A 195 -11.35 -11.72 8.66
C TYR A 195 -11.82 -10.31 9.11
N LEU A 196 -11.34 -9.25 8.46
CA LEU A 196 -11.80 -7.88 8.71
C LEU A 196 -13.04 -7.57 7.87
N ASP A 197 -14.02 -6.85 8.45
CA ASP A 197 -15.20 -6.39 7.72
C ASP A 197 -14.89 -5.13 6.90
N TRP A 198 -14.37 -5.34 5.69
CA TRP A 198 -14.04 -4.27 4.73
C TRP A 198 -15.27 -3.55 4.16
N SER A 199 -16.48 -4.11 4.30
CA SER A 199 -17.71 -3.45 3.85
C SER A 199 -17.99 -2.15 4.59
N LYS A 200 -17.41 -1.96 5.78
CA LYS A 200 -17.50 -0.72 6.57
C LYS A 200 -16.86 0.51 5.90
N LEU A 201 -16.15 0.32 4.79
CA LEU A 201 -15.64 1.40 3.91
C LEU A 201 -16.73 2.02 3.01
N LEU A 202 -17.86 1.34 2.82
CA LEU A 202 -19.05 1.84 2.13
C LEU A 202 -19.87 2.73 3.07
#